data_AF-A0A972K7J8-F1
#
_entry.id   AF-A0A972K7J8-F1
#
_cell.length_a   1.000
_cell.length_b   1.000
_cell.length_c   1.000
_cell.angle_alpha   90.00
_cell.angle_beta   90.00
_cell.angle_gamma   90.00
#
_symmetry.space_group_name_H-M   'P 1'
#
loop_
_entity.id
_entity.type
_entity.pdbx_description
1 polymer ?
#
loop_
_entity_poly.entity_id
_entity_poly.type
_entity_poly.pdbx_seq_one_letter_code
_entity_poly.pdbx_strand_id
1 'polypeptide(L)'
;MNTKSLIDQLNPQQKEALLHTKGPLLILAGAGSGKTRVITHKFAYLLKEKKLSSSSILAVTFTNKAAEEMKSRICSLLSCELNNTWIGTFHSQCNRILRSEIKALKYDPDFVIYDETDQHSLIRHILKELNIYEALYKGVASRISNLKASMITPEEFISSGDGYGFDEK
;
A
#
# COMPACT_ATOMS: atom_id res chain seq x y z
N MET A 1 12.11 27.54 4.51
CA MET A 1 13.00 26.74 5.38
C MET A 1 14.31 26.49 4.66
N ASN A 2 15.45 26.69 5.33
CA ASN A 2 16.78 26.41 4.78
C ASN A 2 17.09 24.92 4.99
N THR A 3 17.66 24.21 4.02
CA THR A 3 17.90 22.76 4.08
C THR A 3 18.65 22.32 5.32
N LYS A 4 19.57 23.17 5.81
CA LYS A 4 20.27 22.95 7.07
C LYS A 4 19.30 22.54 8.20
N SER A 5 18.11 23.15 8.27
CA SER A 5 17.09 22.82 9.26
C SER A 5 16.47 21.43 9.13
N LEU A 6 16.44 20.84 7.92
CA LEU A 6 15.93 19.48 7.71
C LEU A 6 16.91 18.42 8.22
N ILE A 7 18.21 18.72 8.20
CA ILE A 7 19.28 17.79 8.54
C ILE A 7 19.69 17.94 10.01
N ASP A 8 19.74 19.17 10.52
CA ASP A 8 20.26 19.48 11.86
C ASP A 8 19.44 18.84 12.99
N GLN A 9 18.19 18.55 12.71
CA GLN A 9 17.24 17.94 13.63
C GLN A 9 17.36 16.41 13.78
N LEU A 10 18.23 15.76 13.00
CA LEU A 10 18.37 14.31 12.93
C LEU A 10 19.64 13.84 13.65
N ASN A 11 19.59 12.64 14.23
CA ASN A 11 20.81 12.01 14.76
C ASN A 11 21.71 11.49 13.60
N PRO A 12 22.97 11.10 13.85
CA PRO A 12 23.89 10.68 12.79
C PRO A 12 23.35 9.57 11.87
N GLN A 13 22.71 8.54 12.43
CA GLN A 13 22.15 7.43 11.66
C GLN A 13 20.95 7.86 10.80
N GLN A 14 20.10 8.74 11.33
CA GLN A 14 18.98 9.32 10.60
C GLN A 14 19.46 10.25 9.47
N LYS A 15 20.55 11.01 9.69
CA LYS A 15 21.18 11.84 8.65
C LYS A 15 21.73 10.96 7.52
N GLU A 16 22.42 9.89 7.86
CA GLU A 16 22.94 8.92 6.87
C GLU A 16 21.79 8.35 6.01
N ALA A 17 20.72 7.90 6.65
CA ALA A 17 19.54 7.39 5.95
C ALA A 17 18.86 8.44 5.05
N LEU A 18 18.85 9.71 5.46
CA LEU A 18 18.31 10.83 4.67
C LEU A 18 19.19 11.16 3.45
N LEU A 19 20.52 11.21 3.63
CA LEU A 19 21.47 11.58 2.59
C LEU A 19 21.66 10.48 1.53
N HIS A 20 21.41 9.23 1.90
CA HIS A 20 21.44 8.12 0.97
C HIS A 20 20.29 8.20 -0.03
N THR A 21 20.59 8.65 -1.24
CA THR A 21 19.59 8.98 -2.28
C THR A 21 19.70 8.13 -3.53
N LYS A 22 20.66 7.19 -3.59
CA LYS A 22 20.92 6.33 -4.74
C LYS A 22 20.96 4.87 -4.31
N GLY A 23 20.31 4.00 -5.07
CA GLY A 23 20.28 2.57 -4.78
C GLY A 23 19.37 2.19 -3.61
N PRO A 24 19.29 0.89 -3.29
CA PRO A 24 18.42 0.37 -2.24
C PRO A 24 18.91 0.79 -0.85
N LEU A 25 17.96 0.89 0.10
CA LEU A 25 18.22 1.16 1.51
C LEU A 25 17.26 0.38 2.38
N LEU A 26 17.78 -0.37 3.35
CA LEU A 26 17.01 -0.96 4.43
C LEU A 26 17.31 -0.24 5.74
N ILE A 27 16.28 0.30 6.39
CA ILE A 27 16.40 0.93 7.70
C ILE A 27 15.77 0.02 8.74
N LEU A 28 16.61 -0.59 9.58
CA LEU A 28 16.17 -1.35 10.75
C LEU A 28 16.00 -0.39 11.93
N ALA A 29 14.79 -0.31 12.48
CA ALA A 29 14.48 0.73 13.44
C ALA A 29 13.44 0.28 14.47
N GLY A 30 13.83 0.31 15.75
CA GLY A 30 12.99 -0.05 16.89
C GLY A 30 11.81 0.91 17.12
N ALA A 31 10.94 0.59 18.06
CA ALA A 31 9.88 1.51 18.50
C ALA A 31 10.50 2.85 18.97
N GLY A 32 9.82 3.97 18.72
CA GLY A 32 10.29 5.31 19.15
C GLY A 32 11.51 5.89 18.44
N SER A 33 12.23 5.13 17.60
CA SER A 33 13.46 5.56 16.91
C SER A 33 13.31 6.65 15.84
N GLY A 34 12.09 7.15 15.60
CA GLY A 34 11.83 8.22 14.64
C GLY A 34 11.73 7.78 13.17
N LYS A 35 11.39 6.52 12.87
CA LYS A 35 11.18 6.00 11.50
C LYS A 35 10.41 6.98 10.59
N THR A 36 9.22 7.38 11.04
CA THR A 36 8.35 8.30 10.29
C THR A 36 9.01 9.67 10.10
N ARG A 37 9.80 10.14 11.08
CA ARG A 37 10.56 11.39 10.96
C ARG A 37 11.57 11.29 9.83
N VAL A 38 12.33 10.19 9.75
CA VAL A 38 13.31 9.97 8.68
C VAL A 38 12.63 9.98 7.31
N ILE A 39 11.54 9.23 7.14
CA ILE A 39 10.82 9.13 5.85
C ILE A 39 10.29 10.50 5.41
N THR A 40 9.65 11.24 6.32
CA THR A 40 9.08 12.57 6.01
C THR A 40 10.15 13.60 5.68
N HIS A 41 11.25 13.64 6.44
CA HIS A 41 12.38 14.53 6.14
C HIS A 41 13.08 14.14 4.84
N LYS A 42 13.20 12.84 4.54
CA LYS A 42 13.77 12.37 3.28
C LYS A 42 12.93 12.79 2.09
N PHE A 43 11.61 12.66 2.16
CA PHE A 43 10.72 13.16 1.11
C PHE A 43 10.90 14.66 0.89
N ALA A 44 10.91 15.46 1.97
CA ALA A 44 11.13 16.90 1.90
C ALA A 44 12.50 17.26 1.31
N TYR A 45 13.55 16.52 1.69
CA TYR A 45 14.92 16.69 1.18
C TYR A 45 15.01 16.39 -0.32
N LEU A 46 14.38 15.32 -0.78
CA LEU A 46 14.33 14.96 -2.21
C LEU A 46 13.65 16.06 -3.05
N LEU A 47 12.57 16.66 -2.53
CA LEU A 47 11.89 17.76 -3.21
C LEU A 47 12.73 19.03 -3.24
N LYS A 48 13.22 19.49 -2.08
CA LYS A 48 13.86 20.80 -1.97
C LYS A 48 15.29 20.80 -2.51
N GLU A 49 16.08 19.79 -2.16
CA GLU A 49 17.51 19.76 -2.52
C GLU A 49 17.83 18.99 -3.76
N LYS A 50 17.21 17.82 -3.93
CA LYS A 50 17.38 17.06 -5.16
C LYS A 50 16.51 17.60 -6.29
N LYS A 51 15.65 18.58 -6.02
CA LYS A 51 14.75 19.23 -6.99
C LYS A 51 13.91 18.20 -7.76
N LEU A 52 13.58 17.08 -7.12
CA LEU A 52 12.72 16.06 -7.72
C LEU A 52 11.28 16.54 -7.73
N SER A 53 10.52 16.09 -8.72
CA SER A 53 9.08 16.32 -8.74
C SER A 53 8.41 15.49 -7.63
N SER A 54 7.35 16.03 -7.03
CA SER A 54 6.53 15.25 -6.09
C SER A 54 5.81 14.09 -6.77
N SER A 55 5.58 14.18 -8.08
CA SER A 55 5.02 13.08 -8.88
C SER A 55 6.02 11.93 -9.11
N SER A 56 7.33 12.14 -8.92
CA SER A 56 8.36 11.10 -9.09
C SER A 56 8.76 10.41 -7.78
N ILE A 57 8.08 10.71 -6.66
CA ILE A 57 8.37 10.12 -5.35
C ILE A 57 7.13 9.38 -4.85
N LEU A 58 7.27 8.07 -4.64
CA LEU A 58 6.24 7.21 -4.07
C LEU A 58 6.53 6.95 -2.58
N ALA A 59 5.55 7.21 -1.72
CA ALA A 59 5.57 6.86 -0.31
C ALA A 59 4.33 6.04 0.04
N VAL A 60 4.55 4.81 0.53
CA VAL A 60 3.46 3.87 0.83
C VAL A 60 3.47 3.50 2.32
N THR A 61 2.28 3.34 2.89
CA THR A 61 2.07 2.83 4.25
C THR A 61 0.88 1.87 4.30
N PHE A 62 0.61 1.29 5.48
CA PHE A 62 -0.46 0.30 5.64
C PHE A 62 -1.83 0.88 5.97
N THR A 63 -1.90 2.10 6.53
CA THR A 63 -3.17 2.70 6.96
C THR A 63 -3.38 4.09 6.39
N ASN A 64 -4.63 4.44 6.10
CA ASN A 64 -4.98 5.78 5.61
C ASN A 64 -4.57 6.86 6.63
N LYS A 65 -4.75 6.59 7.92
CA LYS A 65 -4.32 7.50 9.00
C LYS A 65 -2.82 7.79 8.95
N ALA A 66 -1.98 6.77 8.74
CA ALA A 66 -0.55 6.97 8.63
C ALA A 66 -0.16 7.74 7.35
N ALA A 67 -0.90 7.56 6.26
CA ALA A 67 -0.66 8.27 5.01
C ALA A 67 -0.98 9.76 5.16
N GLU A 68 -2.13 10.09 5.75
CA GLU A 68 -2.54 11.46 6.04
C GLU A 68 -1.59 12.16 7.01
N GLU A 69 -1.18 11.45 8.08
CA GLU A 69 -0.20 11.97 9.02
C GLU A 69 1.15 12.23 8.35
N MET A 70 1.62 11.32 7.49
CA MET A 70 2.86 11.48 6.73
C MET A 70 2.77 12.69 5.80
N LYS A 71 1.67 12.83 5.04
CA LYS A 71 1.42 13.95 4.15
C LYS A 71 1.42 15.28 4.92
N SER A 72 0.67 15.36 6.02
CA SER A 72 0.59 16.55 6.88
C SER A 72 1.97 16.96 7.41
N ARG A 73 2.77 16.00 7.90
CA ARG A 73 4.15 16.25 8.35
C ARG A 73 5.03 16.80 7.23
N ILE A 74 4.94 16.26 6.01
CA ILE A 74 5.72 16.75 4.88
C ILE A 74 5.28 18.17 4.48
N CYS A 75 3.97 18.42 4.39
CA CYS A 75 3.44 19.76 4.11
C CYS A 75 3.91 20.78 5.14
N SER A 76 3.91 20.41 6.42
CA SER A 76 4.42 21.26 7.51
C SER A 76 5.91 21.58 7.35
N LEU A 77 6.74 20.57 7.05
CA LEU A 77 8.18 20.76 6.80
C LEU A 77 8.48 21.66 5.59
N LEU A 78 7.63 21.61 4.56
CA LEU A 78 7.82 22.37 3.33
C LEU A 78 7.12 23.73 3.36
N SER A 79 6.23 23.95 4.33
CA SER A 79 5.31 25.09 4.40
C SER A 79 4.55 25.28 3.09
N CYS A 80 4.11 24.18 2.49
CA CYS A 80 3.35 24.17 1.24
C CYS A 80 2.34 23.04 1.21
N GLU A 81 1.31 23.17 0.39
CA GLU A 81 0.41 22.07 0.10
C GLU A 81 1.01 21.16 -0.97
N LEU A 82 0.80 19.86 -0.78
CA LEU A 82 1.21 18.83 -1.71
C LEU A 82 -0.03 18.30 -2.43
N ASN A 83 -0.17 18.72 -3.69
CA ASN A 83 -1.21 18.24 -4.59
C ASN A 83 -0.64 17.15 -5.51
N ASN A 84 -1.51 16.22 -5.89
CA ASN A 84 -1.20 15.16 -6.86
C ASN A 84 -0.01 14.26 -6.48
N THR A 85 0.27 14.06 -5.20
CA THR A 85 1.41 13.27 -4.73
C THR A 85 1.09 11.79 -4.59
N TRP A 86 2.10 10.93 -4.73
CA TRP A 86 1.99 9.50 -4.51
C TRP A 86 2.27 9.14 -3.05
N ILE A 87 1.47 9.67 -2.13
CA ILE A 87 1.52 9.37 -0.68
C ILE A 87 0.20 8.69 -0.31
N GLY A 88 0.24 7.41 0.04
CA GLY A 88 -0.99 6.64 0.25
C GLY A 88 -0.77 5.24 0.81
N THR A 89 -1.84 4.46 0.90
CA THR A 89 -1.78 3.02 1.15
C THR A 89 -1.58 2.23 -0.13
N PHE A 90 -1.06 1.01 -0.05
CA PHE A 90 -0.96 0.11 -1.21
C PHE A 90 -2.27 0.07 -2.02
N HIS A 91 -3.40 -0.14 -1.36
CA HIS A 91 -4.71 -0.16 -1.99
C HIS A 91 -5.08 1.16 -2.68
N SER A 92 -4.86 2.31 -2.03
CA SER A 92 -5.16 3.61 -2.65
C SER A 92 -4.30 3.88 -3.90
N GLN A 93 -3.02 3.47 -3.87
CA GLN A 93 -2.11 3.64 -4.99
C GLN A 93 -2.47 2.69 -6.14
N CYS A 94 -2.78 1.41 -5.84
CA CYS A 94 -3.25 0.46 -6.84
C CYS A 94 -4.57 0.91 -7.47
N ASN A 95 -5.54 1.37 -6.67
CA ASN A 95 -6.80 1.92 -7.18
C ASN A 95 -6.52 3.10 -8.11
N ARG A 96 -5.65 4.05 -7.73
CA ARG A 96 -5.29 5.18 -8.59
C ARG A 96 -4.71 4.74 -9.94
N ILE A 97 -3.84 3.72 -9.96
CA ILE A 97 -3.28 3.16 -11.20
C ILE A 97 -4.38 2.52 -12.04
N LEU A 98 -5.25 1.69 -11.43
CA LEU A 98 -6.33 1.02 -12.15
C LEU A 98 -7.34 2.03 -12.71
N ARG A 99 -7.74 3.05 -11.95
CA ARG A 99 -8.64 4.09 -12.45
C ARG A 99 -8.10 4.81 -13.71
N SER A 100 -6.77 4.92 -13.88
CA SER A 100 -6.20 5.52 -15.10
C SER A 100 -5.94 4.51 -16.22
N GLU A 101 -5.40 3.32 -15.90
CA GLU A 101 -4.83 2.41 -16.91
C GLU A 101 -5.64 1.12 -17.15
N ILE A 102 -6.69 0.83 -16.38
CA ILE A 102 -7.34 -0.51 -16.42
C ILE A 102 -7.98 -0.84 -17.78
N LYS A 103 -8.22 0.16 -18.64
CA LYS A 103 -8.68 -0.06 -20.03
C LYS A 103 -7.74 -0.97 -20.83
N ALA A 104 -6.45 -0.99 -20.50
CA ALA A 104 -5.48 -1.91 -21.12
C ALA A 104 -5.84 -3.39 -20.88
N LEU A 105 -6.52 -3.68 -19.78
CA LEU A 105 -7.04 -5.00 -19.43
C LEU A 105 -8.48 -5.22 -19.91
N LYS A 106 -9.05 -4.28 -20.68
CA LYS A 106 -10.43 -4.28 -21.18
C LYS A 106 -11.50 -4.21 -20.08
N TYR A 107 -11.19 -3.60 -18.95
CA TYR A 107 -12.16 -3.27 -17.92
C TYR A 107 -12.56 -1.79 -17.96
N ASP A 108 -13.73 -1.50 -17.40
CA ASP A 108 -14.22 -0.15 -17.21
C ASP A 108 -13.47 0.53 -16.04
N PRO A 109 -12.96 1.78 -16.20
CA PRO A 109 -12.35 2.53 -15.12
C PRO A 109 -13.31 2.84 -13.95
N ASP A 110 -14.63 2.77 -14.14
CA ASP A 110 -15.66 2.99 -13.13
C ASP A 110 -16.07 1.70 -12.40
N PHE A 111 -15.16 0.73 -12.29
CA PHE A 111 -15.38 -0.51 -11.54
C PHE A 111 -15.79 -0.28 -10.07
N VAL A 112 -16.56 -1.23 -9.53
CA VAL A 112 -16.99 -1.23 -8.13
C VAL A 112 -15.96 -1.96 -7.27
N ILE A 113 -15.67 -1.42 -6.09
CA ILE A 113 -14.84 -2.09 -5.09
C ILE A 113 -15.79 -2.72 -4.08
N TYR A 114 -15.82 -4.05 -4.05
CA TYR A 114 -16.62 -4.80 -3.08
C TYR A 114 -16.00 -4.69 -1.69
N ASP A 115 -16.86 -4.42 -0.70
CA ASP A 115 -16.48 -4.58 0.69
C ASP A 115 -16.60 -6.05 1.15
N GLU A 116 -16.32 -6.29 2.42
CA GLU A 116 -16.39 -7.64 3.00
C GLU A 116 -17.82 -8.22 2.96
N THR A 117 -18.85 -7.38 3.10
CA THR A 117 -20.25 -7.78 3.06
C THR A 117 -20.68 -8.17 1.65
N ASP A 118 -20.28 -7.38 0.66
CA ASP A 118 -20.53 -7.66 -0.76
C ASP A 118 -19.85 -8.98 -1.17
N GLN A 119 -18.58 -9.14 -0.77
CA GLN A 119 -17.81 -10.36 -1.03
C GLN A 119 -18.48 -11.59 -0.42
N HIS A 120 -18.88 -11.51 0.85
CA HIS A 120 -19.55 -12.62 1.53
C HIS A 120 -20.89 -12.97 0.89
N SER A 121 -21.66 -11.97 0.48
CA SER A 121 -22.97 -12.17 -0.16
C SER A 121 -22.82 -12.86 -1.51
N LEU A 122 -21.85 -12.44 -2.33
CA LEU A 122 -21.53 -13.08 -3.60
C LEU A 122 -21.10 -14.53 -3.42
N ILE A 123 -20.22 -14.81 -2.46
CA ILE A 123 -19.75 -16.18 -2.21
C ILE A 123 -20.90 -17.08 -1.76
N ARG A 124 -21.77 -16.63 -0.85
CA ARG A 124 -22.95 -17.42 -0.45
C ARG A 124 -23.85 -17.75 -1.64
N HIS A 125 -24.08 -16.77 -2.51
CA HIS A 125 -24.88 -16.98 -3.71
C HIS A 125 -24.28 -18.06 -4.63
N ILE A 126 -22.97 -18.00 -4.89
CA ILE A 126 -22.26 -19.02 -5.69
C ILE A 126 -22.33 -20.40 -5.03
N LEU A 127 -22.11 -20.49 -3.71
CA LEU A 127 -22.21 -21.76 -2.98
C LEU A 127 -23.61 -22.37 -3.09
N LYS A 128 -24.65 -21.54 -3.00
CA LYS A 128 -26.04 -21.96 -3.16
C LYS A 128 -26.31 -22.51 -4.56
N GLU A 129 -25.85 -21.85 -5.61
CA GLU A 129 -26.00 -22.32 -7.00
C GLU A 129 -25.30 -23.66 -7.25
N LEU A 130 -24.18 -23.89 -6.58
CA LEU A 130 -23.42 -25.14 -6.65
C LEU A 130 -23.94 -26.26 -5.74
N ASN A 131 -25.03 -26.03 -4.99
CA ASN A 131 -25.54 -26.92 -3.95
C ASN A 131 -24.50 -27.29 -2.87
N ILE A 132 -23.63 -26.33 -2.52
CA ILE A 132 -22.64 -26.43 -1.45
C ILE A 132 -23.17 -25.72 -0.20
N TYR A 133 -22.79 -26.19 0.99
CA TYR A 133 -23.24 -25.61 2.26
C TYR A 133 -22.84 -24.13 2.42
N GLU A 134 -23.82 -23.22 2.36
CA GLU A 134 -23.61 -21.76 2.32
C GLU A 134 -22.83 -21.22 3.53
N ALA A 135 -22.91 -21.87 4.70
CA ALA A 135 -22.23 -21.41 5.91
C ALA A 135 -20.70 -21.43 5.80
N LEU A 136 -20.14 -22.11 4.79
CA LEU A 136 -18.70 -22.15 4.50
C LEU A 136 -18.16 -20.83 3.93
N TYR A 137 -19.01 -19.87 3.55
CA TYR A 137 -18.62 -18.64 2.84
C TYR A 137 -17.44 -17.88 3.45
N LYS A 138 -17.34 -17.81 4.79
CA LYS A 138 -16.21 -17.13 5.48
C LYS A 138 -14.89 -17.84 5.24
N GLY A 139 -14.88 -19.17 5.34
CA GLY A 139 -13.70 -19.98 5.10
C GLY A 139 -13.25 -19.91 3.65
N VAL A 140 -14.21 -19.96 2.73
CA VAL A 140 -13.97 -19.76 1.28
C VAL A 140 -13.35 -18.39 1.02
N ALA A 141 -13.94 -17.32 1.56
CA ALA A 141 -13.45 -15.95 1.40
C ALA A 141 -12.02 -15.79 1.94
N SER A 142 -11.73 -16.36 3.12
CA SER A 142 -10.40 -16.34 3.73
C SER A 142 -9.38 -17.08 2.87
N ARG A 143 -9.73 -18.27 2.34
CA ARG A 143 -8.84 -19.04 1.46
C ARG A 143 -8.53 -18.28 0.17
N ILE A 144 -9.54 -17.69 -0.48
CA ILE A 144 -9.35 -16.85 -1.67
C ILE A 144 -8.43 -15.66 -1.37
N SER A 145 -8.62 -15.00 -0.22
CA SER A 145 -7.78 -13.88 0.20
C SER A 145 -6.32 -14.27 0.34
N ASN A 146 -6.03 -15.42 0.99
CA ASN A 146 -4.67 -15.94 1.14
C ASN A 146 -4.04 -16.29 -0.21
N LEU A 147 -4.78 -16.95 -1.12
CA LEU A 147 -4.29 -17.26 -2.47
C LEU A 147 -3.94 -15.98 -3.25
N LYS A 148 -4.81 -14.97 -3.20
CA LYS A 148 -4.54 -13.66 -3.83
C LYS A 148 -3.34 -12.96 -3.21
N ALA A 149 -3.17 -13.01 -1.89
CA ALA A 149 -2.01 -12.42 -1.21
C ALA A 149 -0.69 -13.13 -1.60
N SER A 150 -0.75 -14.42 -1.92
CA SER A 150 0.36 -15.21 -2.46
C SER A 150 0.50 -15.12 -3.98
N MET A 151 -0.30 -14.30 -4.65
CA MET A 151 -0.32 -14.14 -6.11
C MET A 151 -0.62 -15.45 -6.87
N ILE A 152 -1.36 -16.38 -6.25
CA ILE A 152 -1.76 -17.65 -6.86
C ILE A 152 -3.06 -17.44 -7.63
N THR A 153 -3.03 -17.74 -8.93
CA THR A 153 -4.19 -17.67 -9.81
C THR A 153 -5.12 -18.88 -9.65
N PRO A 154 -6.41 -18.78 -10.06
CA PRO A 154 -7.31 -19.93 -10.06
C PRO A 154 -6.77 -21.12 -10.86
N GLU A 155 -6.15 -20.85 -12.02
CA GLU A 155 -5.59 -21.87 -12.90
C GLU A 155 -4.40 -22.60 -12.24
N GLU A 156 -3.49 -21.85 -11.60
CA GLU A 156 -2.37 -22.42 -10.86
C GLU A 156 -2.86 -23.26 -9.67
N PHE A 157 -3.83 -22.75 -8.91
CA PHE A 157 -4.40 -23.47 -7.77
C PHE A 157 -5.04 -24.80 -8.17
N ILE A 158 -5.77 -24.84 -9.30
CA ILE A 158 -6.35 -26.08 -9.81
C ILE A 158 -5.25 -27.06 -10.26
N SER A 159 -4.15 -26.54 -10.83
CA SER A 159 -3.04 -27.35 -11.32
C SER A 159 -2.16 -27.95 -10.21
N SER A 160 -2.07 -27.32 -9.04
CA SER A 160 -1.22 -27.80 -7.94
C SER A 160 -1.78 -29.03 -7.22
N GLY A 161 -3.04 -29.40 -7.47
CA GLY A 161 -3.69 -30.55 -6.83
C GLY A 161 -4.00 -30.33 -5.35
N ASP A 162 -3.80 -29.11 -4.83
CA ASP A 162 -4.24 -28.73 -3.49
C ASP A 162 -5.77 -28.67 -3.50
N GLY A 163 -6.40 -29.80 -3.16
CA GLY A 163 -7.83 -29.87 -2.96
C GLY A 163 -8.32 -28.94 -1.86
N TYR A 164 -9.64 -28.90 -1.66
CA TYR A 164 -10.31 -28.10 -0.63
C TYR A 164 -10.04 -28.65 0.78
N GLY A 165 -8.80 -28.60 1.25
CA GLY A 165 -8.42 -28.86 2.62
C GLY A 165 -8.69 -27.61 3.45
N PHE A 166 -9.66 -27.67 4.35
CA PHE A 166 -9.64 -26.76 5.49
C PHE A 166 -8.42 -27.16 6.32
N ASP A 167 -7.42 -26.29 6.40
CA ASP A 167 -6.41 -26.41 7.44
C ASP A 167 -7.15 -26.25 8.79
N GLU A 168 -7.55 -27.37 9.39
CA GLU A 168 -7.91 -27.42 10.80
C GLU A 168 -6.66 -27.04 11.58
N LYS A 169 -6.63 -25.78 12.06
CA LYS A 169 -5.71 -25.38 13.12
C LYS A 169 -6.24 -25.82 14.47
#